data_AF-A0A8J8AG76-F1
#
_entry.id   AF-A0A8J8AG76-F1
#
_cell.length_a   1.000
_cell.length_b   1.000
_cell.length_c   1.000
_cell.angle_alpha   90.00
_cell.angle_beta   90.00
_cell.angle_gamma   90.00
#
_symmetry.space_group_name_H-M   'P 1'
#
loop_
_entity.id
_entity.type
_entity.pdbx_description
1 polymer ?
#
loop_
_entity_poly.entity_id
_entity_poly.type
_entity_poly.pdbx_seq_one_letter_code
_entity_poly.pdbx_strand_id
1 'polypeptide(L)'
;MDERDMRIYRMLRKDGRTKVSEIARELGISHTSVRERLERLERRGDLKVQALLNIRKRNFVSAVVNLRVRSMDEAERLADVFAKCPRTVLVATTTGKYNLNLALIAENYSALEVTIENTIRPLEEVREMDVSLGSSPAYPEFVDFKLDPVREVAPCGKVCTDCYLYGKKCMGCPATVYFKGFAGRG
;
A
#
# COMPACT_ATOMS: atom_id res chain seq x y z
N MET A 1 -20.61 1.25 -13.82
CA MET A 1 -20.39 2.71 -13.92
C MET A 1 -20.89 3.18 -15.27
N ASP A 2 -21.54 4.34 -15.35
CA ASP A 2 -21.92 4.95 -16.62
C ASP A 2 -20.90 6.01 -17.09
N GLU A 3 -21.15 6.64 -18.25
CA GLU A 3 -20.24 7.65 -18.80
C GLU A 3 -20.06 8.87 -17.86
N ARG A 4 -21.12 9.28 -17.16
CA ARG A 4 -21.06 10.40 -16.21
C ARG A 4 -20.19 10.02 -15.01
N ASP A 5 -20.33 8.81 -14.48
CA ASP A 5 -19.47 8.30 -13.41
C ASP A 5 -17.99 8.32 -13.81
N MET A 6 -17.67 7.94 -15.06
CA MET A 6 -16.29 8.00 -15.57
C MET A 6 -15.76 9.43 -15.72
N ARG A 7 -16.61 10.40 -16.08
CA ARG A 7 -16.24 11.81 -16.10
C ARG A 7 -15.98 12.34 -14.69
N ILE A 8 -16.82 11.97 -13.70
CA ILE A 8 -16.58 12.27 -12.28
C ILE A 8 -15.20 11.73 -11.84
N TYR A 9 -14.91 10.46 -12.15
CA TYR A 9 -13.60 9.87 -11.86
C TYR A 9 -12.44 10.65 -12.49
N ARG A 10 -12.55 11.08 -13.76
CA ARG A 10 -11.50 11.86 -14.42
C ARG A 10 -11.23 13.20 -13.73
N MET A 11 -12.28 13.88 -13.27
CA MET A 11 -12.14 15.15 -12.54
C MET A 11 -11.45 14.91 -11.19
N LEU A 12 -11.93 13.94 -10.40
CA LEU A 12 -11.36 13.62 -9.08
C LEU A 12 -9.95 13.02 -9.15
N ARG A 13 -9.63 12.26 -10.20
CA ARG A 13 -8.26 11.77 -10.45
C ARG A 13 -7.28 12.93 -10.64
N LYS A 14 -7.73 14.03 -11.26
CA LYS A 14 -6.90 15.23 -11.47
C LYS A 14 -6.75 16.04 -10.18
N ASP A 15 -7.85 16.27 -9.47
CA ASP A 15 -7.84 16.86 -8.12
C ASP A 15 -8.95 16.23 -7.28
N GLY A 16 -8.57 15.45 -6.26
CA GLY A 16 -9.54 14.82 -5.35
C GLY A 16 -10.41 15.82 -4.58
N ARG A 17 -10.05 17.11 -4.58
CA ARG A 17 -10.79 18.20 -3.91
C ARG A 17 -11.74 18.94 -4.85
N THR A 18 -11.92 18.49 -6.10
CA THR A 18 -12.86 19.12 -7.03
C THR A 18 -14.25 19.23 -6.40
N LYS A 19 -14.81 20.43 -6.40
CA LYS A 19 -16.10 20.71 -5.74
C LYS A 19 -17.24 20.08 -6.53
N VAL A 20 -18.25 19.59 -5.81
CA VAL A 20 -19.52 19.09 -6.38
C VAL A 20 -20.14 20.09 -7.37
N SER A 21 -20.07 21.39 -7.08
CA SER A 21 -20.59 22.45 -7.96
C SER A 21 -19.88 22.53 -9.31
N GLU A 22 -18.57 22.27 -9.32
CA GLU A 22 -17.77 22.26 -10.55
C GLU A 22 -18.10 21.04 -11.41
N ILE A 23 -18.23 19.87 -10.76
CA ILE A 23 -18.64 18.62 -11.41
C ILE A 23 -20.05 18.75 -11.99
N ALA A 24 -20.98 19.36 -11.24
CA ALA A 24 -22.36 19.59 -11.69
C ALA A 24 -22.42 20.46 -12.95
N ARG A 25 -21.66 21.56 -12.96
CA ARG A 25 -21.55 22.46 -14.10
C ARG A 25 -20.95 21.75 -15.32
N GLU A 26 -19.88 20.98 -15.13
CA GLU A 26 -19.22 20.23 -16.22
C GLU A 26 -20.14 19.16 -16.85
N LEU A 27 -20.97 18.51 -16.03
CA LEU A 27 -21.84 17.43 -16.47
C LEU A 27 -23.25 17.88 -16.89
N GLY A 28 -23.60 19.15 -16.65
CA GLY A 28 -24.94 19.69 -16.92
C GLY A 28 -26.04 19.04 -16.08
N ILE A 29 -25.75 18.68 -14.82
CA ILE A 29 -26.72 18.04 -13.90
C ILE A 29 -26.78 18.77 -12.56
N SER A 30 -27.80 18.46 -11.74
CA SER A 30 -27.96 19.08 -10.43
C SER A 30 -26.87 18.68 -9.43
N HIS A 31 -26.62 19.53 -8.44
CA HIS A 31 -25.71 19.21 -7.32
C HIS A 31 -26.14 17.93 -6.59
N THR A 32 -27.45 17.73 -6.40
CA THR A 32 -28.02 16.54 -5.76
C THR A 32 -27.67 15.28 -6.57
N SER A 33 -27.83 15.31 -7.90
CA SER A 33 -27.49 14.18 -8.75
C SER A 33 -25.99 13.81 -8.71
N VAL A 34 -25.11 14.82 -8.63
CA VAL A 34 -23.67 14.56 -8.45
C VAL A 34 -23.38 13.91 -7.10
N ARG A 35 -23.98 14.42 -6.00
CA ARG A 35 -23.78 13.85 -4.66
C ARG A 35 -24.24 12.39 -4.59
N GLU A 36 -25.45 12.11 -5.07
CA GLU A 36 -25.98 10.74 -5.10
C GLU A 36 -25.08 9.78 -5.89
N ARG A 37 -24.52 10.25 -7.02
CA ARG A 37 -23.57 9.47 -7.81
C ARG A 37 -22.26 9.23 -7.07
N LEU A 38 -21.67 10.27 -6.48
CA LEU A 38 -20.44 10.16 -5.68
C LEU A 38 -20.62 9.17 -4.53
N GLU A 39 -21.65 9.38 -3.71
CA GLU A 39 -21.92 8.49 -2.59
C GLU A 39 -22.20 7.06 -3.04
N ARG A 40 -22.90 6.86 -4.17
CA ARG A 40 -23.13 5.52 -4.72
C ARG A 40 -21.82 4.86 -5.15
N LEU A 41 -20.92 5.60 -5.81
CA LEU A 41 -19.62 5.10 -6.25
C LEU A 41 -18.73 4.74 -5.05
N GLU A 42 -18.71 5.61 -4.03
CA GLU A 42 -17.96 5.39 -2.79
C GLU A 42 -18.52 4.21 -1.98
N ARG A 43 -19.84 4.14 -1.77
CA ARG A 43 -20.49 3.03 -1.04
C ARG A 43 -20.28 1.67 -1.71
N ARG A 44 -20.18 1.64 -3.04
CA ARG A 44 -19.91 0.39 -3.80
C ARG A 44 -18.43 0.04 -3.87
N GLY A 45 -17.53 0.92 -3.42
CA GLY A 45 -16.09 0.75 -3.57
C GLY A 45 -15.57 0.96 -5.00
N ASP A 46 -16.40 1.46 -5.92
CA ASP A 46 -16.01 1.75 -7.30
C ASP A 46 -15.07 2.97 -7.37
N LEU A 47 -15.13 3.87 -6.37
CA LEU A 47 -14.30 5.06 -6.27
C LEU A 47 -13.92 5.33 -4.81
N LYS A 48 -12.68 5.77 -4.58
CA LYS A 48 -12.20 6.29 -3.29
C LYS A 48 -11.41 7.57 -3.52
N VAL A 49 -11.74 8.63 -2.80
CA VAL A 49 -10.90 9.84 -2.71
C VAL A 49 -10.05 9.74 -1.45
N GLN A 50 -8.74 9.81 -1.59
CA GLN A 50 -7.81 9.74 -0.46
C GLN A 50 -6.54 10.54 -0.69
N ALA A 51 -5.84 10.87 0.40
CA ALA A 51 -4.51 11.42 0.34
C ALA A 51 -3.50 10.34 -0.08
N LEU A 52 -2.55 10.69 -0.95
CA LEU A 52 -1.45 9.82 -1.35
C LEU A 52 -0.11 10.43 -0.94
N LEU A 53 0.82 9.59 -0.51
CA LEU A 53 2.15 9.99 -0.09
C LEU A 53 3.10 10.03 -1.29
N ASN A 54 3.76 11.16 -1.53
CA ASN A 54 4.85 11.22 -2.50
C ASN A 54 6.09 10.50 -1.94
N ILE A 55 6.41 9.34 -2.50
CA ILE A 55 7.51 8.48 -2.06
C ILE A 55 8.86 8.86 -2.67
N ARG A 56 8.85 9.44 -3.88
CA ARG A 56 10.07 9.91 -4.55
C ARG A 56 10.70 11.10 -3.81
N LYS A 57 9.89 12.10 -3.44
CA LYS A 57 10.34 13.26 -2.65
C LYS A 57 10.83 12.90 -1.25
N ARG A 58 10.41 11.74 -0.73
CA ARG A 58 10.87 11.22 0.56
C ARG A 58 12.02 10.22 0.43
N ASN A 59 12.55 10.00 -0.77
CA ASN A 59 13.66 9.09 -1.04
C ASN A 59 13.41 7.65 -0.54
N PHE A 60 12.17 7.18 -0.66
CA PHE A 60 11.86 5.78 -0.36
C PHE A 60 12.62 4.88 -1.33
N VAL A 61 12.89 3.66 -0.89
CA VAL A 61 13.47 2.59 -1.69
C VAL A 61 12.42 1.51 -1.93
N SER A 62 12.65 0.65 -2.91
CA SER A 62 11.72 -0.43 -3.23
C SER A 62 12.39 -1.81 -3.22
N ALA A 63 11.56 -2.85 -3.12
CA ALA A 63 11.96 -4.21 -3.41
C ALA A 63 10.85 -4.91 -4.21
N VAL A 64 11.24 -5.73 -5.18
CA VAL A 64 10.36 -6.73 -5.78
C VAL A 64 10.72 -8.06 -5.15
N VAL A 65 9.72 -8.72 -4.56
CA VAL A 65 9.88 -10.02 -3.89
C VAL A 65 8.99 -11.04 -4.58
N ASN A 66 9.61 -12.06 -5.15
CA ASN A 66 8.94 -13.16 -5.82
C ASN A 66 9.03 -14.41 -4.94
N LEU A 67 7.89 -14.97 -4.56
CA LEU A 67 7.78 -16.10 -3.64
C LEU A 67 7.19 -17.31 -4.34
N ARG A 68 7.80 -18.47 -4.11
CA ARG A 68 7.22 -19.77 -4.42
C ARG A 68 6.66 -20.35 -3.14
N VAL A 69 5.36 -20.18 -2.94
CA VAL A 69 4.59 -20.71 -1.82
C VAL A 69 4.15 -22.13 -2.14
N ARG A 70 4.11 -23.00 -1.12
CA ARG A 70 3.77 -24.43 -1.21
C ARG A 70 2.48 -24.74 -1.99
N SER A 71 1.42 -23.96 -1.77
CA SER A 71 0.11 -24.11 -2.42
C SER A 71 -0.51 -22.76 -2.77
N MET A 72 -1.53 -22.76 -3.65
CA MET A 72 -2.27 -21.54 -3.99
C MET A 72 -3.09 -21.01 -2.82
N ASP A 73 -3.74 -21.88 -2.03
CA ASP A 73 -4.49 -21.48 -0.84
C ASP A 73 -3.60 -20.77 0.20
N GLU A 74 -2.36 -21.27 0.40
CA GLU A 74 -1.37 -20.57 1.24
C GLU A 74 -0.93 -19.24 0.62
N ALA A 75 -0.74 -19.17 -0.70
CA ALA A 75 -0.38 -17.94 -1.38
C ALA A 75 -1.47 -16.86 -1.26
N GLU A 76 -2.75 -17.23 -1.36
CA GLU A 76 -3.89 -16.34 -1.19
C GLU A 76 -3.99 -15.84 0.26
N ARG A 77 -3.85 -16.73 1.26
CA ARG A 77 -3.81 -16.32 2.68
C ARG A 77 -2.67 -15.34 2.97
N LEU A 78 -1.48 -15.61 2.42
CA LEU A 78 -0.35 -14.69 2.55
C LEU A 78 -0.61 -13.36 1.82
N ALA A 79 -1.26 -13.40 0.66
CA ALA A 79 -1.65 -12.18 -0.06
C ALA A 79 -2.56 -11.29 0.80
N ASP A 80 -3.54 -11.84 1.51
CA ASP A 80 -4.39 -11.09 2.43
C ASP A 80 -3.63 -10.48 3.63
N VAL A 81 -2.62 -11.19 4.14
CA VAL A 81 -1.74 -10.68 5.19
C VAL A 81 -0.90 -9.51 4.67
N PHE A 82 -0.25 -9.69 3.52
CA PHE A 82 0.61 -8.66 2.93
C PHE A 82 -0.17 -7.49 2.37
N ALA A 83 -1.44 -7.67 1.97
CA ALA A 83 -2.33 -6.58 1.58
C ALA A 83 -2.54 -5.58 2.74
N LYS A 84 -2.46 -6.05 4.00
CA LYS A 84 -2.56 -5.21 5.20
C LYS A 84 -1.23 -4.58 5.61
N CYS A 85 -0.11 -4.99 5.02
CA CYS A 85 1.19 -4.41 5.32
C CYS A 85 1.27 -2.95 4.77
N PRO A 86 1.74 -1.98 5.57
CA PRO A 86 1.92 -0.60 5.12
C PRO A 86 2.97 -0.41 4.03
N ARG A 87 3.94 -1.32 3.98
CA ARG A 87 5.05 -1.28 3.02
C ARG A 87 4.71 -1.96 1.70
N THR A 88 3.56 -2.62 1.58
CA THR A 88 3.13 -3.29 0.34
C THR A 88 2.41 -2.31 -0.56
N VAL A 89 2.96 -2.08 -1.76
CA VAL A 89 2.33 -1.33 -2.85
C VAL A 89 1.50 -2.26 -3.74
N LEU A 90 2.02 -3.46 -3.98
CA LEU A 90 1.33 -4.50 -4.75
C LEU A 90 1.57 -5.84 -4.09
N VAL A 91 0.52 -6.64 -4.03
CA VAL A 91 0.60 -8.07 -3.78
C VAL A 91 -0.35 -8.76 -4.74
N ALA A 92 0.12 -9.83 -5.39
CA ALA A 92 -0.69 -10.58 -6.33
C ALA A 92 -0.26 -12.05 -6.31
N THR A 93 -1.24 -12.95 -6.33
CA THR A 93 -1.01 -14.33 -6.74
C THR A 93 -0.89 -14.39 -8.25
N THR A 94 -0.02 -15.24 -8.75
CA THR A 94 0.26 -15.33 -10.19
C THR A 94 0.44 -16.77 -10.63
N THR A 95 0.30 -17.01 -11.93
CA THR A 95 0.65 -18.28 -12.55
C THR A 95 2.11 -18.21 -13.00
N GLY A 96 2.93 -19.19 -12.60
CA GLY A 96 4.35 -19.22 -12.95
C GLY A 96 5.23 -19.90 -11.91
N LYS A 97 6.55 -19.68 -12.01
CA LYS A 97 7.53 -20.24 -11.06
C LYS A 97 7.27 -19.74 -9.63
N TYR A 98 7.00 -18.45 -9.50
CA TYR A 98 6.62 -17.80 -8.26
C TYR A 98 5.12 -17.54 -8.33
N ASN A 99 4.38 -18.02 -7.33
CA ASN A 99 2.92 -17.93 -7.27
C ASN A 99 2.43 -16.81 -6.34
N LEU A 100 3.35 -16.03 -5.76
CA LEU A 100 3.04 -14.82 -5.00
C LEU A 100 4.13 -13.76 -5.25
N ASN A 101 3.73 -12.57 -5.69
CA ASN A 101 4.62 -11.45 -5.98
C ASN A 101 4.27 -10.26 -5.10
N LEU A 102 5.29 -9.57 -4.59
CA LEU A 102 5.14 -8.35 -3.81
C LEU A 102 5.99 -7.23 -4.41
N ALA A 103 5.43 -6.04 -4.47
CA ALA A 103 6.20 -4.80 -4.60
C ALA A 103 6.15 -4.07 -3.25
N LEU A 104 7.31 -3.95 -2.62
CA LEU A 104 7.48 -3.29 -1.33
C LEU A 104 8.14 -1.93 -1.50
N ILE A 105 7.79 -1.00 -0.63
CA ILE A 105 8.49 0.28 -0.43
C ILE A 105 8.83 0.45 1.04
N ALA A 106 9.93 1.15 1.32
CA ALA A 106 10.23 1.57 2.68
C ALA A 106 11.03 2.87 2.69
N GLU A 107 11.19 3.40 3.88
CA GLU A 107 11.90 4.65 4.16
C GLU A 107 13.40 4.55 3.86
N ASN A 108 13.98 3.34 3.90
CA ASN A 108 15.37 3.05 3.56
C ASN A 108 15.59 1.54 3.36
N TYR A 109 16.77 1.16 2.85
CA TYR A 109 17.10 -0.25 2.58
C TYR A 109 17.10 -1.12 3.85
N SER A 110 17.51 -0.58 4.99
CA SER A 110 17.49 -1.33 6.26
C SER A 110 16.06 -1.70 6.67
N ALA A 111 15.09 -0.80 6.49
CA ALA A 111 13.68 -1.11 6.75
C ALA A 111 13.13 -2.18 5.81
N LEU A 112 13.54 -2.20 4.53
CA LEU A 112 13.20 -3.29 3.59
C LEU A 112 13.83 -4.61 4.02
N GLU A 113 15.13 -4.61 4.28
CA GLU A 113 15.89 -5.77 4.72
C GLU A 113 15.25 -6.41 5.96
N VAL A 114 14.95 -5.61 6.99
CA VAL A 114 14.27 -6.10 8.19
C VAL A 114 12.88 -6.65 7.87
N THR A 115 12.12 -5.99 6.98
CA THR A 115 10.80 -6.47 6.59
C THR A 115 10.92 -7.86 5.93
N ILE A 116 11.84 -8.03 4.99
CA ILE A 116 12.05 -9.29 4.27
C ILE A 116 12.58 -10.38 5.19
N GLU A 117 13.69 -10.12 5.89
CA GLU A 117 14.40 -11.12 6.70
C GLU A 117 13.62 -11.56 7.93
N ASN A 118 12.92 -10.64 8.60
CA ASN A 118 12.19 -11.00 9.82
C ASN A 118 10.74 -11.42 9.53
N THR A 119 10.12 -10.94 8.45
CA THR A 119 8.68 -11.15 8.24
C THR A 119 8.38 -12.14 7.14
N ILE A 120 9.16 -12.15 6.06
CA ILE A 120 8.87 -12.97 4.88
C ILE A 120 9.70 -14.26 4.90
N ARG A 121 11.01 -14.15 5.14
CA ARG A 121 11.92 -15.30 5.15
C ARG A 121 11.55 -16.40 6.16
N PRO A 122 11.02 -16.10 7.36
CA PRO A 122 10.66 -17.14 8.33
C PRO A 122 9.34 -17.85 8.04
N LEU A 123 8.59 -17.44 7.01
CA LEU A 123 7.33 -18.08 6.66
C LEU A 123 7.61 -19.49 6.13
N GLU A 124 7.13 -20.50 6.84
CA GLU A 124 7.39 -21.90 6.50
C GLU A 124 6.77 -22.27 5.14
N GLU A 125 5.67 -21.62 4.78
CA GLU A 125 4.93 -21.82 3.53
C GLU A 125 5.75 -21.43 2.30
N VAL A 126 6.80 -20.61 2.45
CA VAL A 126 7.67 -20.15 1.37
C VAL A 126 8.79 -21.17 1.10
N ARG A 127 8.82 -21.72 -0.12
CA ARG A 127 9.84 -22.68 -0.58
C ARG A 127 11.02 -22.03 -1.27
N GLU A 128 10.76 -21.01 -2.07
CA GLU A 128 11.79 -20.23 -2.75
C GLU A 128 11.44 -18.74 -2.64
N MET A 129 12.46 -17.90 -2.56
CA MET A 129 12.32 -16.46 -2.53
C MET A 129 13.41 -15.84 -3.40
N ASP A 130 12.99 -14.95 -4.30
CA ASP A 130 13.85 -14.12 -5.12
C ASP A 130 13.57 -12.64 -4.80
N VAL A 131 14.63 -11.87 -4.54
CA VAL A 131 14.53 -10.50 -4.05
C VAL A 131 15.37 -9.59 -4.93
N SER A 132 14.75 -8.58 -5.49
CA SER A 132 15.41 -7.51 -6.22
C SER A 132 15.22 -6.20 -5.46
N LEU A 133 16.31 -5.65 -4.92
CA LEU A 133 16.31 -4.33 -4.30
C LEU A 133 16.40 -3.25 -5.40
N GLY A 134 15.65 -2.17 -5.22
CA GLY A 134 15.54 -1.11 -6.20
C GLY A 134 15.51 0.29 -5.57
N SER A 135 15.78 1.28 -6.41
CA SER A 135 15.58 2.69 -6.07
C SER A 135 14.08 3.01 -5.90
N SER A 136 13.76 4.27 -5.59
CA SER A 136 12.36 4.73 -5.54
C SER A 136 11.65 4.40 -6.86
N PRO A 137 10.42 3.85 -6.83
CA PRO A 137 9.65 3.59 -8.04
C PRO A 137 9.53 4.84 -8.92
N ALA A 138 9.77 4.69 -10.22
CA ALA A 138 9.53 5.76 -11.18
C ALA A 138 8.02 6.05 -11.33
N TYR A 139 7.20 5.01 -11.22
CA TYR A 139 5.76 5.05 -11.13
C TYR A 139 5.24 3.89 -10.25
N PRO A 140 4.22 4.12 -9.41
CA PRO A 140 3.63 5.42 -9.08
C PRO A 140 4.56 6.25 -8.17
N GLU A 141 4.57 7.57 -8.36
CA GLU A 141 5.28 8.49 -7.44
C GLU A 141 4.49 8.72 -6.14
N PHE A 142 3.17 8.59 -6.21
CA PHE A 142 2.25 8.78 -5.10
C PHE A 142 1.57 7.46 -4.77
N VAL A 143 1.62 7.05 -3.51
CA VAL A 143 1.05 5.77 -3.07
C VAL A 143 0.17 5.94 -1.84
N ASP A 144 -0.77 5.02 -1.68
CA ASP A 144 -1.50 4.81 -0.44
C ASP A 144 -0.56 4.11 0.55
N PHE A 145 0.26 4.89 1.25
CA PHE A 145 1.13 4.40 2.31
C PHE A 145 0.32 4.33 3.61
N LYS A 146 -0.01 3.10 4.04
CA LYS A 146 -0.92 2.83 5.17
C LYS A 146 -0.31 3.25 6.51
N LEU A 147 -0.28 4.55 6.77
CA LEU A 147 0.25 5.17 7.98
C LEU A 147 -0.86 5.29 9.02
N ASP A 148 -1.22 4.16 9.60
CA ASP A 148 -2.27 4.07 10.62
C ASP A 148 -1.68 3.53 11.92
N PRO A 149 -0.89 4.31 12.69
CA PRO A 149 -0.21 3.86 13.90
C PRO A 149 -1.20 3.75 15.08
N VAL A 150 -2.19 2.87 14.95
CA VAL A 150 -3.30 2.73 15.90
C VAL A 150 -3.25 1.43 16.70
N ARG A 151 -2.34 0.52 16.36
CA ARG A 151 -2.22 -0.82 16.97
C ARG A 151 -0.85 -1.05 17.60
N GLU A 152 -0.80 -1.91 18.59
CA GLU A 152 0.47 -2.34 19.22
C GLU A 152 1.12 -3.49 18.43
N VAL A 153 0.31 -4.37 17.84
CA VAL A 153 0.75 -5.52 17.04
C VAL A 153 0.70 -5.18 15.55
N ALA A 154 1.80 -5.39 14.83
CA ALA A 154 1.86 -5.16 13.39
C ALA A 154 0.95 -6.12 12.61
N PRO A 155 0.52 -5.79 11.37
CA PRO A 155 -0.30 -6.69 10.54
C PRO A 155 0.31 -8.08 10.30
N CYS A 156 1.63 -8.22 10.43
CA CYS A 156 2.33 -9.49 10.35
C CYS A 156 2.40 -10.26 11.69
N GLY A 157 1.67 -9.82 12.72
CA GLY A 157 1.62 -10.46 14.04
C GLY A 157 2.78 -10.11 14.98
N LYS A 158 3.80 -9.36 14.51
CA LYS A 158 4.96 -9.00 15.34
C LYS A 158 4.69 -7.77 16.22
N VAL A 159 5.21 -7.81 17.43
CA VAL A 159 5.32 -6.65 18.32
C VAL A 159 6.68 -6.00 18.10
N CYS A 160 6.70 -4.70 17.78
CA CYS A 160 7.95 -4.02 17.40
C CYS A 160 8.96 -3.98 18.56
N THR A 161 8.51 -3.79 19.80
CA THR A 161 9.37 -3.71 20.99
C THR A 161 10.12 -4.99 21.30
N ASP A 162 9.62 -6.14 20.85
CA ASP A 162 10.22 -7.45 21.10
C ASP A 162 11.30 -7.78 20.06
N CYS A 163 11.40 -6.99 18.99
CA CYS A 163 12.34 -7.20 17.91
C CYS A 163 13.69 -6.54 18.21
N TYR A 164 14.77 -7.32 18.26
CA TYR A 164 16.12 -6.82 18.53
C TYR A 164 16.66 -5.78 17.52
N LEU A 165 16.03 -5.65 16.35
CA LEU A 165 16.36 -4.66 15.30
C LEU A 165 15.60 -3.33 15.46
N TYR A 166 14.55 -3.31 16.27
CA TYR A 166 13.73 -2.12 16.49
C TYR A 166 14.54 -1.01 17.18
N GLY A 167 14.43 0.21 16.65
CA GLY A 167 15.20 1.38 17.10
C GLY A 167 16.67 1.38 16.69
N LYS A 168 17.18 0.33 16.04
CA LYS A 168 18.55 0.25 15.49
C LYS A 168 18.53 0.33 13.97
N LYS A 169 18.08 -0.74 13.32
CA LYS A 169 17.97 -0.86 11.85
C LYS A 169 16.54 -0.73 11.33
N CYS A 170 15.56 -0.75 12.24
CA CYS A 170 14.14 -0.69 11.92
C CYS A 170 13.44 0.40 12.74
N MET A 171 12.66 1.24 12.07
CA MET A 171 11.87 2.31 12.70
C MET A 171 10.52 1.83 13.26
N GLY A 172 10.27 0.53 13.23
CA GLY A 172 8.96 -0.05 13.54
C GLY A 172 8.08 -0.19 12.30
N CYS A 173 6.92 -0.82 12.48
CA CYS A 173 5.92 -0.95 11.44
C CYS A 173 5.09 0.35 11.38
N PRO A 174 4.89 0.98 10.20
CA PRO A 174 4.09 2.20 10.07
C PRO A 174 2.64 2.08 10.56
N ALA A 175 2.11 0.86 10.65
CA ALA A 175 0.79 0.59 11.21
C ALA A 175 0.79 0.52 12.74
N THR A 176 1.91 0.69 13.44
CA THR A 176 1.98 0.52 14.90
C THR A 176 2.27 1.82 15.64
N VAL A 177 1.81 1.93 16.89
CA VAL A 177 2.13 3.05 17.80
C VAL A 177 3.64 3.20 18.07
N TYR A 178 4.41 2.15 17.79
CA TYR A 178 5.86 2.09 17.91
C TYR A 178 6.59 2.64 16.68
N PHE A 179 5.88 3.08 15.64
CA PHE A 179 6.54 3.67 14.49
C PHE A 179 7.22 4.99 14.88
N LYS A 180 8.55 5.04 14.79
CA LYS A 180 9.35 6.23 15.12
C LYS A 180 9.29 7.34 14.06
N GLY A 181 8.36 7.23 13.11
CA GLY A 181 8.08 8.24 12.09
C GLY A 181 9.12 8.28 10.96
N PHE A 182 8.92 9.25 10.07
CA PHE A 182 9.85 9.58 8.98
C PHE A 182 11.04 10.42 9.44
N ALA A 183 11.29 10.51 10.75
CA ALA A 183 12.27 11.42 11.33
C ALA A 183 13.69 11.05 10.89
N GLY A 184 14.16 11.77 9.87
CA GLY A 184 15.50 11.69 9.31
C GLY A 184 15.59 12.46 8.00
N ARG A 185 16.18 13.66 8.05
CA ARG A 185 16.51 14.62 6.96
C ARG A 185 15.43 15.68 6.65
N GLY A 186 15.23 16.57 7.62
CA GLY A 186 15.21 18.01 7.33
C GLY A 186 16.65 18.52 7.29
#